data_AF-A0AAW1U4Z4-F1
#
_entry.id   AF-A0AAW1U4Z4-F1
#
_cell.length_a   1.000
_cell.length_b   1.000
_cell.length_c   1.000
_cell.angle_alpha   90.00
_cell.angle_beta   90.00
_cell.angle_gamma   90.00
#
_symmetry.space_group_name_H-M   'P 1'
#
loop_
_entity.id
_entity.type
_entity.pdbx_description
1 polymer ?
#
loop_
_entity_poly.entity_id
_entity_poly.type
_entity_poly.pdbx_seq_one_letter_code
_entity_poly.pdbx_strand_id
1 'polypeptide(L)'
;MAPAYKVTYFPITALGEPIRFLLSYGGFEFEDCRIGPENWPQLKPSIGKYHYESDEQVKERIKGTLFSETLPYYLERLDKIAKDNNGYLAAGRLTWADLYFIALLDYMNQMAKTDIIVDHPNLLAVKNNVLSLPAIKTWIEKRPESTY
;
A
#
# COMPACT_ATOMS: atom_id res chain seq x y z
N MET A 1 -19.78 22.79 6.21
CA MET A 1 -19.01 21.91 7.12
C MET A 1 -17.71 21.56 6.43
N ALA A 2 -16.59 21.38 7.14
CA ALA A 2 -15.36 20.90 6.50
C ALA A 2 -15.58 19.46 6.00
N PRO A 3 -15.08 19.08 4.82
CA PRO A 3 -15.21 17.71 4.33
C PRO A 3 -14.58 16.74 5.33
N ALA A 4 -15.24 15.61 5.58
CA ALA A 4 -14.79 14.61 6.56
C ALA A 4 -13.48 13.91 6.13
N TYR A 5 -13.12 14.01 4.85
CA TYR A 5 -11.98 13.32 4.25
C TYR A 5 -11.08 14.30 3.48
N LYS A 6 -9.76 14.14 3.62
CA LYS A 6 -8.74 14.85 2.85
C LYS A 6 -7.82 13.85 2.17
N VAL A 7 -7.74 13.89 0.85
CA VAL A 7 -6.82 13.09 0.04
C VAL A 7 -5.62 13.96 -0.28
N THR A 8 -4.44 13.62 0.23
CA THR A 8 -3.20 14.34 -0.09
C THR A 8 -2.34 13.49 -0.99
N TYR A 9 -2.11 13.93 -2.23
CA TYR A 9 -1.31 13.19 -3.21
C TYR A 9 -0.64 14.11 -4.22
N PHE A 10 0.23 13.57 -5.06
CA PHE A 10 0.83 14.31 -6.17
C PHE A 10 -0.23 14.77 -7.19
N PRO A 11 0.08 15.77 -8.04
CA PRO A 11 -0.76 16.18 -9.16
C PRO A 11 -0.74 15.16 -10.33
N ILE A 12 -0.75 13.86 -10.00
CA ILE A 12 -0.87 12.72 -10.91
C ILE A 12 -1.94 11.75 -10.39
N THR A 13 -2.35 10.81 -11.24
CA THR A 13 -3.35 9.79 -10.88
C THR A 13 -2.74 8.76 -9.93
N ALA A 14 -1.82 7.91 -10.41
CA ALA A 14 -1.07 6.89 -9.67
C ALA A 14 -1.83 6.31 -8.44
N LEU A 15 -1.22 6.28 -7.25
CA LEU A 15 -1.83 5.67 -6.06
C LEU A 15 -2.94 6.54 -5.43
N GLY A 16 -3.04 7.82 -5.82
CA GLY A 16 -4.10 8.71 -5.37
C GLY A 16 -5.44 8.42 -6.06
N GLU A 17 -5.40 7.95 -7.31
CA GLU A 17 -6.60 7.79 -8.13
C GLU A 17 -7.57 6.71 -7.63
N PRO A 18 -7.13 5.53 -7.17
CA PRO A 18 -8.03 4.55 -6.57
C PRO A 18 -8.82 5.13 -5.39
N ILE A 19 -8.17 5.96 -4.57
CA ILE A 19 -8.80 6.61 -3.41
C ILE A 19 -9.84 7.63 -3.88
N ARG A 20 -9.51 8.47 -4.87
CA ARG A 20 -10.45 9.43 -5.47
C ARG A 20 -11.66 8.74 -6.10
N PHE A 21 -11.45 7.61 -6.78
CA PHE A 21 -12.53 6.84 -7.38
C PHE A 21 -13.48 6.27 -6.34
N LEU A 22 -12.96 5.74 -5.23
CA LEU A 22 -13.77 5.18 -4.15
C LEU A 22 -14.60 6.24 -3.44
N LEU A 23 -14.00 7.39 -3.12
CA LEU A 23 -14.70 8.49 -2.48
C LEU A 23 -15.77 9.08 -3.41
N SER A 24 -15.46 9.24 -4.69
CA SER A 24 -16.41 9.72 -5.69
C SER A 24 -17.56 8.74 -5.93
N TYR A 25 -17.28 7.44 -6.06
CA TYR A 25 -18.31 6.40 -6.25
C TYR A 25 -19.23 6.29 -5.02
N GLY A 26 -18.68 6.42 -3.82
CA GLY A 26 -19.43 6.41 -2.57
C GLY A 26 -20.22 7.70 -2.29
N GLY A 27 -20.10 8.73 -3.13
CA GLY A 27 -20.76 10.02 -2.91
C GLY A 27 -20.23 10.80 -1.70
N PHE A 28 -19.00 10.52 -1.25
CA PHE A 28 -18.39 11.22 -0.13
C PHE A 28 -17.74 12.52 -0.60
N GLU A 29 -18.02 13.62 0.09
CA GLU A 29 -17.26 14.86 -0.11
C GLU A 29 -15.86 14.73 0.48
N PHE A 30 -14.84 15.14 -0.27
CA PHE A 30 -13.44 15.12 0.17
C PHE A 30 -12.65 16.30 -0.40
N GLU A 31 -11.62 16.72 0.33
CA GLU A 31 -10.63 17.70 -0.15
C GLU A 31 -9.51 16.96 -0.92
N ASP A 32 -9.39 17.19 -2.23
CA ASP A 32 -8.27 16.68 -3.05
C ASP A 32 -7.09 17.66 -2.98
N CYS A 33 -6.22 17.47 -1.99
CA CYS A 33 -5.05 18.29 -1.75
C CYS A 33 -3.87 17.78 -2.59
N ARG A 34 -3.53 18.52 -3.65
CA ARG A 34 -2.44 18.16 -4.56
C ARG A 34 -1.14 18.86 -4.15
N ILE A 35 -0.13 18.09 -3.79
CA ILE A 35 1.17 18.60 -3.37
C ILE A 35 2.22 18.41 -4.46
N GLY A 36 2.96 19.47 -4.78
CA GLY A 36 4.08 19.40 -5.71
C GLY A 36 5.30 18.65 -5.14
N PRO A 37 6.23 18.20 -6.00
CA PRO A 37 7.45 17.49 -5.60
C PRO A 37 8.29 18.21 -4.53
N GLU A 38 8.25 19.53 -4.51
CA GLU A 38 8.93 20.41 -3.56
C GLU A 38 8.40 20.27 -2.11
N ASN A 39 7.14 19.90 -1.94
CA ASN A 39 6.50 19.67 -0.64
C ASN A 39 6.59 18.19 -0.19
N TRP A 40 7.09 17.31 -1.07
CA TRP A 40 7.18 15.86 -0.88
C TRP A 40 8.21 15.35 0.14
N PRO A 41 9.37 16.00 0.39
CA PRO A 41 10.35 15.52 1.38
C PRO A 41 9.78 15.37 2.79
N GLN A 42 8.67 16.06 3.08
CA GLN A 42 7.99 16.08 4.37
C GLN A 42 6.95 14.94 4.53
N LEU A 43 6.62 14.20 3.47
CA LEU A 43 5.46 13.28 3.41
C LEU A 43 5.77 11.85 2.94
N LYS A 44 7.05 11.47 2.86
CA LYS A 44 7.50 10.26 2.15
C LYS A 44 7.08 8.94 2.85
N PRO A 45 6.52 7.95 2.11
CA PRO A 45 6.50 6.56 2.56
C PRO A 45 7.93 6.03 2.60
N SER A 46 8.36 5.50 3.75
CA SER A 46 9.75 5.13 4.04
C SER A 46 10.38 4.17 3.01
N ILE A 47 9.58 3.29 2.39
CA ILE A 47 10.01 2.34 1.35
C ILE A 47 10.46 3.05 0.08
N GLY A 48 9.71 4.07 -0.37
CA GLY A 48 10.09 4.89 -1.53
C GLY A 48 11.30 5.76 -1.28
N LYS A 49 11.57 6.10 -0.01
CA LYS A 49 12.81 6.79 0.35
C LYS A 49 14.02 5.91 0.19
N TYR A 50 13.94 4.67 0.66
CA TYR A 50 15.02 3.71 0.52
C TYR A 50 15.35 3.40 -0.94
N HIS A 51 14.35 3.08 -1.76
CA HIS A 51 14.58 2.60 -3.13
C HIS A 51 15.31 3.63 -4.02
N TYR A 52 14.86 4.88 -4.00
CA TYR A 52 15.38 5.95 -4.87
C TYR A 52 16.54 6.76 -4.25
N GLU A 53 17.00 6.43 -3.04
CA GLU A 53 18.15 7.14 -2.44
C GLU A 53 19.44 6.79 -3.17
N SER A 54 20.20 7.83 -3.53
CA SER A 54 21.45 7.73 -4.29
C SER A 54 22.67 7.85 -3.39
N ASP A 55 22.55 8.55 -2.25
CA ASP A 55 23.63 8.62 -1.26
C ASP A 55 23.65 7.36 -0.39
N GLU A 56 24.75 6.60 -0.45
CA GLU A 56 24.88 5.32 0.24
C GLU A 56 24.79 5.42 1.77
N GLN A 57 25.31 6.49 2.37
CA GLN A 57 25.25 6.66 3.83
C GLN A 57 23.82 6.97 4.29
N VAL A 58 23.14 7.83 3.55
CA VAL A 58 21.73 8.15 3.80
C VAL A 58 20.85 6.92 3.53
N LYS A 59 21.14 6.15 2.48
CA LYS A 59 20.42 4.93 2.11
C LYS A 59 20.51 3.85 3.18
N GLU A 60 21.70 3.59 3.71
CA GLU A 60 21.86 2.62 4.80
C GLU A 60 21.19 3.09 6.10
N ARG A 61 21.23 4.39 6.41
CA ARG A 61 20.46 4.94 7.55
C ARG A 61 18.95 4.73 7.38
N ILE A 62 18.41 5.05 6.21
CA ILE A 62 16.98 4.86 5.91
C ILE A 62 16.61 3.39 5.96
N LYS A 63 17.44 2.52 5.37
CA LYS A 63 17.23 1.07 5.38
C LYS A 63 17.16 0.56 6.82
N GLY A 64 18.08 0.98 7.69
CA GLY A 64 18.02 0.67 9.12
C GLY A 64 16.66 0.97 9.71
N THR A 65 16.25 2.25 9.73
CA THR A 65 14.95 2.69 10.28
C THR A 65 13.75 2.05 9.58
N LEU A 66 13.81 1.81 8.28
CA LEU A 66 12.73 1.20 7.52
C LEU A 66 12.46 -0.23 7.99
N PHE A 67 13.51 -1.07 8.05
CA PHE A 67 13.37 -2.49 8.35
C PHE A 67 13.30 -2.79 9.84
N SER A 68 13.94 -1.99 10.70
CA SER A 68 13.93 -2.25 12.16
C SER A 68 12.74 -1.62 12.89
N GLU A 69 12.14 -0.56 12.34
CA GLU A 69 11.11 0.20 13.04
C GLU A 69 9.84 0.35 12.20
N THR A 70 9.96 0.95 11.01
CA THR A 70 8.78 1.38 10.24
C THR A 70 7.96 0.19 9.75
N LEU A 71 8.58 -0.77 9.06
CA LEU A 71 7.88 -1.93 8.51
C LEU A 71 7.24 -2.78 9.61
N PRO A 72 7.96 -3.20 10.68
CA PRO A 72 7.35 -3.93 11.79
C PRO A 72 6.16 -3.18 12.39
N TYR A 73 6.29 -1.87 12.66
CA TYR A 73 5.22 -1.06 13.24
C TYR A 73 3.90 -1.12 12.46
N TYR A 74 3.95 -1.02 11.13
CA TYR A 74 2.74 -1.04 10.30
C TYR A 74 2.24 -2.47 10.06
N LEU A 75 3.15 -3.40 9.77
CA LEU A 75 2.80 -4.76 9.41
C LEU A 75 2.23 -5.55 10.59
N GLU A 76 2.76 -5.37 11.80
CA GLU A 76 2.19 -5.98 13.01
C GLU A 76 0.75 -5.51 13.26
N ARG A 77 0.48 -4.22 13.01
CA ARG A 77 -0.89 -3.67 13.13
C ARG A 77 -1.82 -4.22 12.06
N LEU A 78 -1.37 -4.24 10.80
CA LEU A 78 -2.17 -4.78 9.70
C LEU A 78 -2.42 -6.28 9.87
N ASP A 79 -1.44 -7.04 10.34
CA ASP A 79 -1.57 -8.47 10.63
C ASP A 79 -2.57 -8.71 11.77
N LYS A 80 -2.53 -7.89 12.82
CA LYS A 80 -3.54 -7.92 13.87
C LYS A 80 -4.94 -7.59 13.34
N ILE A 81 -5.08 -6.57 12.48
CA ILE A 81 -6.36 -6.24 11.85
C ILE A 81 -6.87 -7.43 11.02
N ALA A 82 -5.99 -8.05 10.23
CA ALA A 82 -6.32 -9.22 9.43
C ALA A 82 -6.77 -10.39 10.31
N LYS A 83 -6.09 -10.63 11.43
CA LYS A 83 -6.47 -11.65 12.42
C LYS A 83 -7.88 -11.41 12.95
N ASP A 84 -8.16 -10.18 13.38
CA ASP A 84 -9.44 -9.79 14.00
C ASP A 84 -10.59 -9.75 12.95
N ASN A 85 -10.27 -9.82 11.66
CA ASN A 85 -11.22 -9.80 10.54
C ASN A 85 -11.14 -11.06 9.66
N ASN A 86 -10.82 -12.23 10.24
CA ASN A 86 -10.86 -13.54 9.55
C ASN A 86 -10.01 -13.60 8.26
N GLY A 87 -8.84 -12.96 8.26
CA GLY A 87 -7.96 -12.90 7.09
C GLY A 87 -8.38 -11.88 6.03
N TYR A 88 -9.06 -10.80 6.44
CA TYR A 88 -9.40 -9.64 5.62
C TYR A 88 -9.02 -8.35 6.33
N LEU A 89 -8.80 -7.25 5.62
CA LEU A 89 -8.40 -5.98 6.22
C LEU A 89 -9.55 -5.18 6.81
N ALA A 90 -10.80 -5.54 6.49
CA ALA A 90 -11.99 -4.87 7.03
C ALA A 90 -13.23 -5.77 7.01
N ALA A 91 -14.16 -5.51 7.92
CA ALA A 91 -15.52 -6.07 7.94
C ALA A 91 -15.62 -7.61 7.96
N GLY A 92 -14.55 -8.33 8.31
CA GLY A 92 -14.54 -9.80 8.34
C GLY A 92 -14.76 -10.49 6.98
N ARG A 93 -14.64 -9.77 5.86
CA ARG A 93 -14.95 -10.25 4.50
C ARG A 93 -14.16 -9.49 3.44
N LEU A 94 -14.18 -9.98 2.19
CA LEU A 94 -13.54 -9.29 1.07
C LEU A 94 -14.05 -7.86 0.92
N THR A 95 -13.12 -6.91 0.91
CA THR A 95 -13.34 -5.49 0.61
C THR A 95 -12.31 -5.00 -0.40
N TRP A 96 -12.50 -3.76 -0.86
CA TRP A 96 -11.53 -3.10 -1.72
C TRP A 96 -10.16 -2.90 -1.04
N ALA A 97 -10.11 -2.84 0.30
CA ALA A 97 -8.86 -2.68 1.04
C ALA A 97 -7.92 -3.87 0.81
N ASP A 98 -8.46 -5.10 0.79
CA ASP A 98 -7.71 -6.31 0.48
C ASP A 98 -7.14 -6.27 -0.93
N LEU A 99 -8.00 -5.96 -1.91
CA LEU A 99 -7.60 -5.86 -3.32
C LEU A 99 -6.52 -4.80 -3.53
N TYR A 100 -6.67 -3.65 -2.88
CA TYR A 100 -5.70 -2.55 -2.97
C TYR A 100 -4.36 -2.93 -2.34
N PHE A 101 -4.36 -3.46 -1.12
CA PHE A 101 -3.14 -3.85 -0.41
C PHE A 101 -2.37 -4.91 -1.18
N ILE A 102 -3.06 -5.94 -1.69
CA ILE A 102 -2.41 -7.04 -2.43
C ILE A 102 -1.94 -6.60 -3.82
N ALA A 103 -2.67 -5.72 -4.52
CA ALA A 103 -2.20 -5.14 -5.77
C ALA A 103 -0.94 -4.28 -5.57
N LEU A 104 -0.82 -3.59 -4.43
CA LEU A 104 0.35 -2.76 -4.09
C LEU A 104 1.53 -3.58 -3.56
N LEU A 105 1.27 -4.77 -3.00
CA LEU A 105 2.28 -5.60 -2.33
C LEU A 105 3.45 -5.99 -3.25
N ASP A 106 3.18 -6.38 -4.49
CA ASP A 106 4.23 -6.73 -5.46
C ASP A 106 5.21 -5.55 -5.63
N TYR A 107 4.68 -4.33 -5.78
CA TYR A 107 5.48 -3.12 -5.89
C TYR A 107 6.27 -2.82 -4.61
N MET A 108 5.64 -2.93 -3.44
CA MET A 108 6.34 -2.71 -2.16
C MET A 108 7.47 -3.71 -1.95
N ASN A 109 7.24 -4.99 -2.29
CA ASN A 109 8.23 -6.05 -2.19
C ASN A 109 9.42 -5.81 -3.12
N GLN A 110 9.17 -5.37 -4.35
CA GLN A 110 10.24 -4.97 -5.28
C GLN A 110 11.07 -3.82 -4.72
N MET A 111 10.42 -2.76 -4.21
CA MET A 111 11.13 -1.61 -3.65
C MET A 111 11.93 -1.96 -2.40
N ALA A 112 11.37 -2.82 -1.54
CA ALA A 112 12.01 -3.33 -0.34
C ALA A 112 13.07 -4.41 -0.64
N LYS A 113 13.05 -5.00 -1.84
CA LYS A 113 13.88 -6.14 -2.25
C LYS A 113 13.70 -7.38 -1.37
N THR A 114 12.53 -7.53 -0.75
CA THR A 114 12.17 -8.68 0.10
C THR A 114 10.65 -8.82 0.16
N ASP A 115 10.14 -10.01 0.50
CA ASP A 115 8.72 -10.17 0.81
C ASP A 115 8.44 -9.62 2.21
N ILE A 116 7.86 -8.43 2.30
CA ILE A 116 7.70 -7.72 3.57
C ILE A 116 6.67 -8.41 4.48
N ILE A 117 5.78 -9.24 3.95
CA ILE A 117 4.73 -9.90 4.74
C ILE A 117 5.02 -11.36 5.09
N VAL A 118 6.21 -11.88 4.78
CA VAL A 118 6.53 -13.32 4.93
C VAL A 118 6.33 -13.85 6.36
N ASP A 119 6.60 -13.03 7.37
CA ASP A 119 6.45 -13.38 8.79
C ASP A 119 5.08 -13.03 9.38
N HIS A 120 4.13 -12.59 8.55
CA HIS A 120 2.82 -12.09 8.96
C HIS A 120 1.70 -13.02 8.47
N PRO A 121 1.37 -14.09 9.22
CA PRO A 121 0.51 -15.17 8.72
C PRO A 121 -0.92 -14.73 8.38
N ASN A 122 -1.45 -13.68 9.02
CA ASN A 122 -2.79 -13.18 8.72
C ASN A 122 -2.77 -12.30 7.46
N LEU A 123 -1.69 -11.56 7.21
CA LEU A 123 -1.50 -10.87 5.92
C LEU A 123 -1.26 -11.85 4.77
N LEU A 124 -0.59 -12.98 5.03
CA LEU A 124 -0.52 -14.07 4.06
C LEU A 124 -1.91 -14.65 3.76
N ALA A 125 -2.80 -14.75 4.76
CA ALA A 125 -4.19 -15.13 4.54
C ALA A 125 -4.94 -14.10 3.67
N VAL A 126 -4.76 -12.80 3.90
CA VAL A 126 -5.32 -11.73 3.02
C VAL A 126 -4.85 -11.91 1.58
N LYS A 127 -3.54 -12.11 1.37
CA LYS A 127 -2.94 -12.36 0.05
C LYS A 127 -3.58 -13.58 -0.61
N ASN A 128 -3.67 -14.69 0.10
CA ASN A 128 -4.25 -15.91 -0.43
C ASN A 128 -5.74 -15.74 -0.77
N ASN A 129 -6.52 -15.09 0.10
CA ASN A 129 -7.93 -14.82 -0.13
C ASN A 129 -8.13 -14.01 -1.42
N VAL A 130 -7.35 -12.95 -1.64
CA VAL A 130 -7.42 -12.14 -2.87
C VAL A 130 -6.96 -12.90 -4.11
N LEU A 131 -5.79 -13.55 -4.04
CA LEU A 131 -5.22 -14.27 -5.17
C LEU A 131 -5.99 -15.55 -5.52
N SER A 132 -6.86 -16.03 -4.62
CA SER A 132 -7.75 -17.17 -4.89
C SER A 132 -8.93 -16.82 -5.79
N LEU A 133 -9.30 -15.53 -5.89
CA LEU A 133 -10.48 -15.06 -6.62
C LEU A 133 -10.36 -15.37 -8.12
N PRO A 134 -11.36 -16.01 -8.76
CA PRO A 134 -11.27 -16.40 -10.16
C PRO A 134 -10.95 -15.24 -11.11
N ALA A 135 -11.59 -14.08 -10.91
CA ALA A 135 -11.34 -12.89 -11.73
C ALA A 135 -9.90 -12.36 -11.60
N ILE A 136 -9.32 -12.42 -10.39
CA ILE A 136 -7.94 -11.99 -10.13
C ILE A 136 -6.94 -12.97 -10.74
N LYS A 137 -7.17 -14.28 -10.59
CA LYS A 137 -6.36 -15.32 -11.26
C LYS A 137 -6.33 -15.13 -12.77
N THR A 138 -7.50 -15.00 -13.38
CA THR A 138 -7.62 -14.77 -14.83
C THR A 138 -6.90 -13.49 -15.28
N TRP A 139 -6.93 -12.43 -14.46
CA TRP A 139 -6.16 -11.22 -14.76
C TRP A 139 -4.65 -11.45 -14.65
N ILE A 140 -4.17 -12.12 -13.58
CA ILE A 140 -2.75 -12.40 -13.38
C ILE A 140 -2.18 -13.28 -14.51
N GLU A 141 -2.96 -14.24 -15.02
CA GLU A 141 -2.56 -15.08 -16.16
C GLU A 141 -2.46 -14.30 -17.47
N LYS A 142 -3.23 -13.21 -17.62
CA LYS A 142 -3.31 -12.41 -18.86
C LYS A 142 -2.46 -11.14 -18.84
N ARG A 143 -2.15 -10.60 -17.65
CA ARG A 143 -1.45 -9.32 -17.52
C ARG A 143 -0.05 -9.44 -18.12
N PRO A 144 0.45 -8.42 -18.84
CA PRO A 144 1.82 -8.42 -19.31
C PRO A 144 2.79 -8.61 -18.14
N GLU A 145 3.87 -9.36 -18.38
CA GLU A 145 4.97 -9.39 -17.44
C GLU A 145 5.56 -7.98 -17.32
N SER A 146 5.77 -7.57 -16.08
CA SER A 146 6.30 -6.26 -15.77
C SER A 146 7.78 -6.40 -15.42
N THR A 147 8.64 -5.66 -16.11
CA THR A 147 10.10 -5.80 -16.03
C THR A 147 10.80 -4.77 -15.14
N TYR A 148 10.06 -4.12 -14.23
CA TYR A 148 10.69 -3.22 -13.26
C TYR A 148 11.55 -4.00 -12.26
#